data_AF-A0A0B7MIW9-F1
#
_entry.id   AF-A0A0B7MIW9-F1
#
_cell.length_a   1.000
_cell.length_b   1.000
_cell.length_c   1.000
_cell.angle_alpha   90.00
_cell.angle_beta   90.00
_cell.angle_gamma   90.00
#
_symmetry.space_group_name_H-M   'P 1'
#
loop_
_entity.id
_entity.type
_entity.pdbx_description
1 polymer ?
#
loop_
_entity_poly.entity_id
_entity_poly.type
_entity_poly.pdbx_seq_one_letter_code
_entity_poly.pdbx_strand_id
1 'polypeptide(L)' 'MAATFYVDGSLSLGKAARLANVSKQDFLDFLADHNIPLNYDVDELEEDLSIVKEILQNEGGF' A
#
# COMPACT_ATOMS: atom_id res chain seq x y z
N MET A 1 0.04 -10.82 -12.92
CA MET A 1 -0.03 -9.45 -13.50
C MET A 1 -0.08 -8.39 -12.41
N ALA A 2 -1.11 -8.34 -11.56
CA ALA A 2 -1.20 -7.32 -10.49
C ALA A 2 0.00 -7.32 -9.52
N ALA A 3 0.44 -8.50 -9.06
CA ALA A 3 1.62 -8.62 -8.20
C ALA A 3 2.93 -8.18 -8.88
N THR A 4 3.04 -8.33 -10.21
CA THR A 4 4.21 -7.87 -10.97
C THR A 4 4.33 -6.34 -10.90
N PHE A 5 3.22 -5.65 -11.16
CA PHE A 5 3.15 -4.19 -11.07
C PHE A 5 3.31 -3.66 -9.63
N TYR A 6 2.98 -4.48 -8.63
CA TYR A 6 3.29 -4.16 -7.25
C TYR A 6 4.79 -4.24 -6.99
N VAL A 7 5.41 -5.37 -7.35
CA VAL A 7 6.83 -5.65 -7.13
C VAL A 7 7.74 -4.65 -7.86
N ASP A 8 7.37 -4.24 -9.07
CA ASP A 8 8.15 -3.25 -9.84
C ASP A 8 7.88 -1.78 -9.44
N GLY A 9 6.99 -1.54 -8.47
CA GLY A 9 6.65 -0.21 -7.97
C GLY A 9 5.69 0.60 -8.86
N SER A 10 5.23 0.08 -10.00
CA SER A 10 4.29 0.79 -10.88
C SER A 10 2.93 1.02 -10.24
N LEU A 11 2.50 0.13 -9.34
CA LEU A 11 1.25 0.23 -8.60
C LEU A 11 1.51 0.04 -7.10
N SER A 12 1.01 0.98 -6.29
CA SER A 12 0.93 0.77 -4.83
C SER A 12 0.05 -0.42 -4.48
N LEU A 13 0.22 -0.98 -3.28
CA LEU A 13 -0.54 -2.12 -2.77
C LEU A 13 -2.05 -1.98 -3.02
N GLY A 14 -2.61 -0.80 -2.71
CA GLY A 14 -4.04 -0.51 -2.91
C GLY A 14 -4.48 -0.42 -4.38
N LYS A 15 -3.60 0.01 -5.29
CA LYS A 15 -3.90 0.03 -6.73
C LYS A 15 -3.80 -1.38 -7.31
N ALA A 16 -2.81 -2.17 -6.90
CA ALA A 16 -2.64 -3.56 -7.31
C ALA A 16 -3.79 -4.45 -6.81
N ALA A 17 -4.24 -4.30 -5.56
CA ALA A 17 -5.40 -5.00 -5.01
C ALA A 17 -6.70 -4.67 -5.78
N ARG A 18 -6.91 -3.39 -6.12
CA ARG A 18 -8.04 -2.97 -6.97
C ARG A 18 -7.97 -3.56 -8.37
N LEU A 19 -6.78 -3.60 -8.99
CA LEU A 19 -6.57 -4.24 -10.30
C LEU A 19 -6.86 -5.74 -10.26
N ALA A 20 -6.55 -6.40 -9.14
CA ALA A 20 -6.84 -7.82 -8.91
C ALA A 20 -8.30 -8.08 -8.46
N ASN A 21 -9.10 -7.04 -8.26
CA ASN A 21 -10.49 -7.11 -7.77
C ASN A 21 -10.63 -7.89 -6.44
N VAL A 22 -9.69 -7.66 -5.51
CA VAL A 22 -9.69 -8.27 -4.17
C VAL A 22 -9.54 -7.19 -3.10
N SER A 23 -9.79 -7.54 -1.84
CA SER A 23 -9.48 -6.62 -0.75
C SER A 23 -7.96 -6.44 -0.59
N LYS A 24 -7.53 -5.37 0.11
CA LYS A 24 -6.11 -5.20 0.44
C LYS A 24 -5.58 -6.37 1.28
N GLN A 25 -6.42 -6.91 2.18
CA GLN A 25 -6.05 -8.05 3.03
C GLN A 25 -5.81 -9.30 2.18
N ASP A 26 -6.75 -9.65 1.31
CA ASP A 26 -6.60 -10.83 0.43
C ASP A 26 -5.37 -10.70 -0.48
N PHE A 27 -5.05 -9.48 -0.90
CA PHE A 27 -3.86 -9.22 -1.70
C PHE A 27 -2.57 -9.38 -0.88
N LEU A 28 -2.55 -8.94 0.39
CA LEU A 28 -1.44 -9.16 1.31
C LEU A 28 -1.22 -10.65 1.60
N ASP A 29 -2.30 -11.39 1.83
CA ASP A 29 -2.25 -12.84 2.05
C ASP A 29 -1.68 -13.55 0.82
N PHE A 30 -2.10 -13.13 -0.39
CA PHE A 30 -1.52 -13.62 -1.64
C PHE A 30 0.00 -13.37 -1.72
N LEU A 31 0.47 -12.18 -1.34
CA LEU A 31 1.91 -11.86 -1.34
C LEU A 31 2.67 -12.76 -0.36
N ALA A 32 2.13 -12.96 0.84
CA ALA A 32 2.71 -13.82 1.87
C ALA A 32 2.81 -15.28 1.42
N ASP A 33 1.73 -15.83 0.87
CA ASP A 33 1.68 -17.21 0.36
C ASP A 33 2.69 -17.47 -0.77
N HIS A 34 3.04 -16.44 -1.53
CA HIS A 34 3.98 -16.51 -2.65
C HIS A 34 5.39 -16.02 -2.29
N ASN A 35 5.67 -15.74 -1.01
CA ASN A 35 6.95 -15.19 -0.52
C ASN A 35 7.38 -13.92 -1.26
N ILE A 36 6.42 -13.08 -1.66
CA ILE A 36 6.70 -11.79 -2.26
C ILE A 36 6.90 -10.79 -1.13
N PRO A 37 8.08 -10.16 -1.01
CA PRO A 37 8.33 -9.18 0.03
C PRO A 37 7.39 -7.97 -0.13
N LEU A 38 7.01 -7.38 0.99
CA LEU A 38 6.32 -6.10 0.96
C LEU A 38 7.31 -5.04 0.48
N ASN A 39 6.91 -4.28 -0.53
CA ASN A 39 7.63 -3.08 -0.99
C ASN A 39 7.47 -1.90 -0.03
N TYR A 40 7.29 -2.16 1.27
CA TYR A 40 7.25 -1.11 2.29
C TYR A 40 8.69 -0.64 2.54
N ASP A 41 9.11 0.28 1.68
CA ASP A 41 10.40 0.95 1.81
C ASP A 41 10.28 2.19 2.72
N VAL A 42 11.42 2.84 2.95
CA VAL A 42 11.50 4.01 3.82
C VAL A 42 10.68 5.18 3.25
N ASP A 43 10.57 5.26 1.93
CA ASP A 43 9.85 6.35 1.25
C ASP A 43 8.34 6.18 1.42
N GLU A 44 7.80 4.95 1.30
CA GLU A 44 6.38 4.66 1.61
C GLU A 44 6.05 4.96 3.08
N LEU A 45 6.95 4.66 4.02
CA LEU A 45 6.79 5.00 5.43
C LEU A 45 6.77 6.52 5.65
N GLU A 46 7.62 7.27 4.96
CA GLU A 46 7.66 8.73 5.05
C GLU A 46 6.39 9.38 4.48
N GLU A 47 5.86 8.84 3.39
CA GLU A 47 4.59 9.29 2.79
C GLU A 47 3.40 9.02 3.73
N ASP A 48 3.30 7.82 4.30
CA ASP A 48 2.28 7.46 5.28
C ASP A 48 2.33 8.37 6.52
N LEU A 49 3.52 8.62 7.06
CA LEU A 49 3.71 9.53 8.19
C LEU A 49 3.31 10.97 7.85
N SER A 50 3.52 11.39 6.61
CA SER A 50 3.12 12.72 6.14
C SER A 50 1.60 12.86 6.06
N ILE A 51 0.91 11.84 5.53
CA ILE A 51 -0.56 11.78 5.48
C ILE A 51 -1.15 11.79 6.89
N VAL A 52 -0.60 10.99 7.81
CA VAL A 52 -1.06 10.96 9.22
C VAL A 52 -0.88 12.33 9.88
N LYS A 53 0.25 13.01 9.64
CA LYS A 53 0.47 14.38 10.15
C LYS A 53 -0.53 15.37 9.58
N GLU A 54 -0.83 15.29 8.29
CA GLU A 54 -1.83 16.15 7.64
C GLU A 54 -3.22 15.95 8.24
N ILE A 55 -3.64 14.69 8.44
CA ILE A 55 -4.92 14.36 9.07
C ILE A 55 -4.99 14.94 10.49
N LEU A 56 -3.95 14.71 11.31
CA LEU A 56 -3.90 15.22 12.69
C LEU A 56 -3.89 16.75 12.75
N GLN A 57 -3.32 17.43 11.75
CA GLN A 57 -3.32 18.89 11.66
C GLN A 57 -4.69 19.43 11.20
N ASN A 58 -5.40 18.71 10.33
CA ASN A 58 -6.73 19.09 9.84
C ASN A 58 -7.86 18.78 10.85
N GLU A 59 -7.67 17.85 11.79
CA GLU A 59 -8.61 17.59 12.89
C GLU A 59 -8.63 18.71 13.96
N GLY A 60 -7.81 19.75 13.83
CA GLY A 60 -7.86 20.98 14.64
C GLY A 60 -9.01 21.95 14.29
N GLY A 61 -9.89 21.58 13.34
CA GLY A 61 -11.05 22.38 12.93
C GLY A 61 -12.38 21.71 13.28
N PHE A 62 -12.72 21.62 14.57
CA PHE A 62 -14.09 21.42 15.06
C PHE A 62 -14.61 22.71 15.70
#